data_AF-A0A9D5W1W5-F1
#
_entry.id   AF-A0A9D5W1W5-F1
#
_cell.length_a   1.000
_cell.length_b   1.000
_cell.length_c   1.000
_cell.angle_alpha   90.00
_cell.angle_beta   90.00
_cell.angle_gamma   90.00
#
_symmetry.space_group_name_H-M   'P 1'
#
loop_
_entity.id
_entity.type
_entity.pdbx_description
1 polymer ?
#
loop_
_entity_poly.entity_id
_entity_poly.type
_entity_poly.pdbx_seq_one_letter_code
_entity_poly.pdbx_strand_id
1 'polypeptide(L)' 'MPTDIEIACEKCLEKGVITIEPDVNELSASGKIEIEDPCPLCGGKLSAPSGRYKKDSSGKLVRTGDFDGK' A
#
# COMPACT_ATOMS: atom_id res chain seq x y z
N MET A 1 -15.18 -6.09 -4.78
CA MET A 1 -14.82 -6.28 -3.36
C MET A 1 -13.81 -5.21 -2.99
N PRO A 2 -13.75 -4.68 -1.76
CA PRO A 2 -12.65 -3.79 -1.38
C PRO A 2 -11.30 -4.47 -1.62
N THR A 3 -10.25 -3.68 -1.87
CA THR A 3 -8.89 -4.19 -2.02
C THR A 3 -8.02 -3.61 -0.92
N ASP A 4 -7.31 -4.46 -0.21
CA ASP A 4 -6.48 -4.05 0.91
C ASP A 4 -5.02 -3.92 0.48
N ILE A 5 -4.27 -2.94 0.98
CA ILE A 5 -2.84 -2.79 0.73
C ILE A 5 -2.09 -2.57 2.05
N GLU A 6 -0.93 -3.22 2.19
CA GLU A 6 -0.04 -3.03 3.34
C GLU A 6 0.71 -1.71 3.21
N ILE A 7 0.65 -0.92 4.27
CA ILE A 7 1.39 0.35 4.44
C ILE A 7 2.26 0.24 5.69
N ALA A 8 3.29 1.07 5.79
CA ALA A 8 4.13 1.16 6.97
C ALA A 8 4.28 2.61 7.42
N CYS A 9 4.42 2.81 8.73
CA CYS A 9 4.76 4.12 9.25
C CYS A 9 6.26 4.39 9.08
N GLU A 10 6.61 5.52 8.47
CA GLU A 10 8.02 5.89 8.27
C GLU A 10 8.74 6.26 9.58
N LYS A 11 8.00 6.51 10.66
CA LYS A 11 8.55 6.94 11.96
C LYS A 11 8.71 5.78 12.96
N CYS A 12 7.66 4.97 13.15
CA CYS A 12 7.70 3.85 14.09
C CYS A 12 7.85 2.47 13.42
N LEU A 13 7.89 2.40 12.09
CA LEU A 13 8.02 1.18 11.30
C LEU A 13 6.90 0.15 11.50
N GLU A 14 5.84 0.51 12.22
CA GLU A 14 4.64 -0.30 12.38
C GLU A 14 3.91 -0.44 11.06
N LYS A 15 3.42 -1.65 10.80
CA LYS A 15 2.67 -1.99 9.59
C LYS A 15 1.18 -1.81 9.82
N GLY A 16 0.49 -1.33 8.80
CA GLY A 16 -0.96 -1.20 8.76
C GLY A 16 -1.51 -1.72 7.44
N VAL A 17 -2.82 -1.85 7.37
CA VAL A 17 -3.52 -2.18 6.14
C VAL A 17 -4.55 -1.09 5.91
N ILE A 18 -4.62 -0.58 4.70
CA ILE A 18 -5.69 0.29 4.26
C ILE A 18 -6.47 -0.37 3.16
N THR A 19 -7.74 -0.03 3.08
CA THR A 19 -8.62 -0.46 2.00
C THR A 19 -8.70 0.64 0.96
N ILE A 20 -8.41 0.30 -0.29
CA ILE A 20 -8.54 1.19 -1.43
C ILE A 20 -9.80 0.84 -2.24
N GLU A 21 -10.46 1.90 -2.72
CA GLU A 21 -11.56 1.83 -3.67
C GLU A 21 -11.20 2.69 -4.90
N PRO A 22 -11.41 2.21 -6.14
CA PRO A 22 -12.14 1.01 -6.53
C PRO A 22 -11.38 -0.31 -6.31
N ASP A 23 -12.11 -1.43 -6.42
CA ASP A 23 -11.54 -2.79 -6.46
C ASP A 23 -10.55 -2.94 -7.62
N VAL A 24 -9.30 -3.27 -7.32
CA VAL A 24 -8.25 -3.46 -8.33
C VAL A 24 -7.57 -4.81 -8.14
N ASN A 25 -7.39 -5.54 -9.24
CA ASN A 25 -6.63 -6.79 -9.22
C ASN A 25 -5.11 -6.55 -9.28
N GLU A 26 -4.69 -5.48 -9.93
CA GLU A 26 -3.29 -5.08 -10.09
C GLU A 26 -3.16 -3.57 -9.94
N LEU A 27 -2.12 -3.14 -9.21
CA LEU A 27 -1.79 -1.74 -9.00
C LEU A 27 -0.30 -1.52 -9.28
N SER A 28 0.00 -0.56 -10.16
CA SER A 28 1.37 -0.17 -10.47
C SER A 28 1.61 1.24 -9.95
N ALA A 29 2.38 1.36 -8.86
CA ALA A 29 2.71 2.64 -8.25
C ALA A 29 4.12 3.07 -8.67
N SER A 30 4.20 4.15 -9.47
CA SER A 30 5.47 4.73 -9.91
C SER A 30 6.23 5.42 -8.77
N GLY A 31 5.50 6.00 -7.82
CA GLY A 31 6.02 6.56 -6.58
C GLY A 31 5.62 5.75 -5.35
N LYS A 32 6.04 6.20 -4.17
CA LYS A 32 5.48 5.70 -2.91
C LYS A 32 4.00 6.06 -2.86
N ILE A 33 3.19 5.16 -2.32
CA ILE A 33 1.79 5.46 -2.02
C ILE A 33 1.80 6.18 -0.67
N GLU A 34 1.61 7.49 -0.66
CA GLU A 34 1.48 8.28 0.57
C GLU A 34 0.02 8.32 1.01
N ILE A 35 -0.20 8.09 2.31
CA ILE A 35 -1.52 8.21 2.93
C ILE A 35 -1.57 9.53 3.68
N GLU A 36 -2.61 10.32 3.42
CA GLU A 36 -2.78 11.62 4.08
C GLU A 36 -3.00 11.47 5.59
N ASP A 37 -3.69 10.40 6.01
CA ASP A 37 -3.90 10.10 7.42
C ASP A 37 -2.59 9.75 8.14
N PRO A 38 -2.32 10.37 9.30
CA PRO A 38 -1.14 10.08 10.09
C PRO A 38 -1.26 8.73 10.80
N CYS A 39 -0.11 8.12 11.12
CA CYS A 39 -0.06 6.91 11.91
C CYS A 39 -0.71 7.14 13.30
N PRO A 40 -1.70 6.32 13.70
CA PRO A 40 -2.43 6.51 14.94
C PRO A 40 -1.57 6.33 16.21
N LEU A 41 -0.42 5.66 16.07
CA LEU A 41 0.48 5.38 17.19
C LEU A 41 1.49 6.49 17.46
N CYS A 42 2.05 7.11 16.41
CA CYS A 42 3.18 8.03 16.56
C CYS A 42 3.05 9.34 15.77
N GLY A 43 1.94 9.51 15.05
CA GLY A 43 1.66 10.67 14.18
C GLY A 43 2.55 10.75 12.94
N GLY A 44 3.37 9.73 12.65
CA GLY A 44 4.26 9.70 11.49
C GLY A 44 3.51 9.45 10.19
N LYS A 45 4.12 9.79 9.06
CA LYS A 45 3.55 9.49 7.74
C LYS A 45 3.41 7.99 7.52
N LEU A 46 2.30 7.61 6.90
CA LEU A 46 2.04 6.25 6.44
C LEU A 46 2.31 6.17 4.94
N SER A 47 3.12 5.21 4.52
CA SER A 47 3.41 5.01 3.11
C SER A 47 3.59 3.54 2.74
N ALA A 48 3.31 3.20 1.48
CA ALA A 48 3.73 1.93 0.87
C ALA A 48 4.82 2.19 -0.18
N PRO A 49 5.77 1.25 -0.37
CA PRO A 49 6.82 1.40 -1.36
C PRO A 49 6.27 1.48 -2.80
N SER A 50 7.06 2.03 -3.73
CA SER A 50 6.74 1.92 -5.15
C SER A 50 6.85 0.48 -5.64
N GLY A 51 6.14 0.12 -6.70
CA GLY A 51 6.18 -1.23 -7.24
C GLY A 51 4.93 -1.67 -7.97
N ARG A 52 4.94 -2.93 -8.37
CA ARG A 52 3.76 -3.66 -8.82
C ARG A 52 3.17 -4.44 -7.67
N TYR A 53 1.87 -4.36 -7.54
CA TYR A 53 1.08 -5.05 -6.55
C TYR A 53 0.03 -5.90 -7.25
N LYS A 54 -0.19 -7.11 -6.74
CA LYS A 54 -1.20 -8.03 -7.25
C LYS A 54 -2.07 -8.55 -6.12
N LYS A 55 -3.38 -8.58 -6.38
CA LYS A 55 -4.38 -9.06 -5.43
C LYS A 55 -4.21 -10.57 -5.25
N ASP A 56 -4.03 -10.99 -4.01
CA ASP A 56 -3.95 -12.40 -3.65
C ASP A 56 -5.36 -13.01 -3.44
N SER A 57 -5.41 -14.30 -3.14
CA SER A 57 -6.66 -15.01 -2.85
C SER A 57 -7.40 -14.51 -1.61
N SER A 58 -6.73 -13.73 -0.75
CA SER A 58 -7.29 -13.11 0.44
C SER A 58 -7.81 -11.70 0.18
N GLY A 59 -7.66 -11.18 -1.04
CA GLY A 59 -8.11 -9.85 -1.44
C GLY A 59 -7.12 -8.72 -1.13
N LYS A 60 -5.87 -9.05 -0.77
CA LYS A 60 -4.82 -8.09 -0.45
C LYS A 60 -3.87 -7.90 -1.63
N LEU A 61 -3.49 -6.65 -1.89
CA LEU A 61 -2.43 -6.27 -2.81
C LEU A 61 -1.07 -6.57 -2.17
N VAL A 62 -0.42 -7.60 -2.68
CA VAL A 62 0.93 -7.99 -2.29
C VAL A 62 1.91 -7.45 -3.34
N ARG A 63 2.99 -6.80 -2.91
CA ARG A 63 4.05 -6.32 -3.80
C ARG A 63 4.73 -7.50 -4.48
N THR A 64 4.66 -7.58 -5.80
CA THR A 64 5.23 -8.66 -6.61
C THR A 64 6.55 -8.27 -7.28
N GLY A 65 6.88 -6.97 -7.33
CA GLY A 65 8.13 -6.49 -7.90
C GLY A 65 8.25 -4.98 -7.94
N ASP A 66 9.36 -4.51 -8.49
CA ASP A 66 9.59 -3.08 -8.71
C ASP A 66 8.72 -2.52 -9.83
N PHE A 67 8.58 -1.20 -9.86
CA PHE A 67 7.83 -0.50 -10.89
C PHE A 67 8.63 -0.53 -12.19
N ASP A 68 8.27 -1.44 -13.08
CA ASP A 68 8.74 -1.47 -14.46
C ASP A 68 7.80 -0.54 -15.25
N GLY A 69 8.23 0.71 -15.44
CA GLY A 69 7.43 1.84 -15.93
C GLY A 69 7.03 1.78 -17.41
N LYS A 70 6.55 0.61 -17.84
CA LYS A 70 5.92 0.37 -19.13
C LYS A 70 4.44 0.75 -19.14
#